data_AF-A0A1V4JH68-F1
#
_entry.id   AF-A0A1V4JH68-F1
#
_cell.length_a   1.000
_cell.length_b   1.000
_cell.length_c   1.000
_cell.angle_alpha   90.00
_cell.angle_beta   90.00
_cell.angle_gamma   90.00
#
_symmetry.space_group_name_H-M   'P 1'
#
loop_
_entity.id
_entity.type
_entity.pdbx_description
1 polymer ?
#
loop_
_entity_poly.entity_id
_entity_poly.type
_entity_poly.pdbx_seq_one_letter_code
_entity_poly.pdbx_strand_id
1 'polypeptide(L)'
;MRSGGPLGRAGLALLLMAAAASGEQPRPSVVLVACDSMSAHDAPMSLDGVRSCRKILDGRLTFYPGNQTVDLPFINFMKRHGTVFLNAYTNSPICCPSRAAMWSGLFTHLTESWNNFKGLDPNYTTWMDLMEKYGYHTQKYGKLDYTSGHHSVSNRVEAWTRDVDFLLRQEGRPMVKLTGDRKRVRVMEKDWQNTDKAVHWIKEEAINLTQPFVLYLGLNLPHPYPSPYMGENFGSSTFLTSPYWLEKVAYEAIKIPKWSSLSEMHPVDYYSSYTKNCTGEFTKQEVRNIRAFYYAMCAETDAMLGEIISALRDTGLLKKTIVIFTADHGELAMEHRQFYKMSMYEGSSHVPLLVMGPGVEEQQQVPNVVSLVDIYPTMLDIARIPVPQNLSGYSLIPLLREKAENEVSPRGPRPSWVLSEFHGCNVNSSTYMLRTGKWKYITYSDGHSVLPQLFDLSADPDELTNVAIKFPVIVHSLDKKLRSVVNYPKVSSSVQEYNKRQFISWKQSLGQNYSNVIANLRWHQDWLKEPKKYENAIDKWLRQRV
;
A
#
# COMPACT_ATOMS: atom_id res chain seq x y z
N MET A 1 12.75 25.22 -36.67
CA MET A 1 14.09 24.64 -36.91
C MET A 1 15.09 25.21 -35.91
N ARG A 2 15.42 24.44 -34.86
CA ARG A 2 16.75 24.39 -34.22
C ARG A 2 16.74 23.10 -33.40
N SER A 3 17.48 22.13 -33.90
CA SER A 3 17.63 20.76 -33.42
C SER A 3 18.48 20.71 -32.15
N GLY A 4 17.90 20.31 -31.03
CA GLY A 4 18.64 19.82 -29.87
C GLY A 4 18.93 18.34 -30.08
N GLY A 5 20.13 17.99 -30.52
CA GLY A 5 20.57 16.61 -30.70
C GLY A 5 20.75 15.87 -29.37
N PRO A 6 20.80 14.52 -29.39
CA PRO A 6 21.05 13.72 -28.20
C PRO A 6 22.49 13.95 -27.71
N LEU A 7 22.65 14.27 -26.43
CA LEU A 7 23.96 14.24 -25.78
C LEU A 7 24.51 12.81 -25.86
N GLY A 8 25.48 12.60 -26.75
CA GLY A 8 26.18 11.32 -26.88
C GLY A 8 26.94 10.95 -25.60
N ARG A 9 27.39 9.70 -25.50
CA ARG A 9 28.14 9.12 -24.36
C ARG A 9 29.26 10.01 -23.78
N ALA A 10 29.84 10.92 -24.57
CA ALA A 10 30.84 11.89 -24.13
C ALA A 10 30.30 13.00 -23.21
N GLY A 11 29.03 13.41 -23.37
CA GLY A 11 28.42 14.44 -22.51
C GLY A 11 28.10 13.93 -21.09
N LEU A 12 27.78 12.64 -20.97
CA LEU A 12 27.54 11.98 -19.69
C LEU A 12 28.86 11.74 -18.92
N ALA A 13 29.94 11.42 -19.64
CA ALA A 13 31.29 11.29 -19.07
C ALA A 13 31.82 12.63 -18.53
N LEU A 14 31.52 13.76 -19.20
CA LEU A 14 31.92 15.09 -18.74
C LEU A 14 31.21 15.49 -17.43
N LEU A 15 29.93 15.13 -17.28
CA LEU A 15 29.16 15.35 -16.04
C LEU A 15 29.69 14.50 -14.87
N LEU A 16 30.07 13.24 -15.14
CA LEU A 16 30.66 12.34 -14.14
C LEU A 16 32.08 12.79 -13.71
N MET A 17 32.89 13.32 -14.64
CA MET A 17 34.21 13.86 -14.31
C MET A 17 34.14 15.20 -13.57
N ALA A 18 33.15 16.05 -13.87
CA ALA A 18 32.92 17.30 -13.13
C ALA A 18 32.55 17.04 -11.65
N ALA A 19 31.78 15.99 -11.36
CA ALA A 19 31.43 15.59 -9.99
C ALA A 19 32.63 15.02 -9.20
N ALA A 20 33.57 14.34 -9.87
CA ALA A 20 34.80 13.86 -9.23
C ALA A 20 35.79 14.99 -8.93
N ALA A 21 35.76 16.08 -9.70
CA ALA A 21 36.60 17.26 -9.52
C ALA A 21 36.05 18.27 -8.48
N SER A 22 34.78 18.17 -8.08
CA SER A 22 34.11 19.15 -7.21
C SER A 22 34.19 18.85 -5.71
N GLY A 23 34.82 17.75 -5.29
CA GLY A 23 34.81 17.33 -3.89
C GLY A 23 33.43 16.90 -3.38
N GLU A 24 32.48 16.66 -4.29
CA GLU A 24 31.15 16.17 -3.94
C GLU A 24 31.21 14.76 -3.35
N GLN A 25 30.55 14.56 -2.21
CA GLN A 25 30.45 13.23 -1.62
C GLN A 25 29.86 12.23 -2.62
N PRO A 26 30.32 10.96 -2.65
CA PRO A 26 29.77 9.95 -3.54
C PRO A 26 28.27 9.75 -3.30
N ARG A 27 27.50 9.57 -4.37
CA ARG A 27 26.07 9.27 -4.28
C ARG A 27 25.87 7.90 -3.63
N PRO A 28 24.97 7.75 -2.63
CA PRO A 28 24.78 6.47 -1.97
C PRO A 28 24.01 5.50 -2.86
N SER A 29 24.26 4.21 -2.67
CA SER A 29 23.38 3.16 -3.22
C SER A 29 22.05 3.14 -2.46
N VAL A 30 21.03 2.52 -3.04
CA VAL A 30 19.71 2.42 -2.41
C VAL A 30 19.18 1.00 -2.46
N VAL A 31 18.59 0.53 -1.37
CA VAL A 31 17.82 -0.70 -1.32
C VAL A 31 16.41 -0.37 -0.83
N LEU A 32 15.41 -0.61 -1.67
CA LEU A 32 14.00 -0.44 -1.33
C LEU A 32 13.35 -1.82 -1.18
N VAL A 33 12.98 -2.18 0.04
CA VAL A 33 12.19 -3.39 0.34
C VAL A 33 10.74 -2.98 0.54
N ALA A 34 9.85 -3.47 -0.32
CA ALA A 34 8.42 -3.17 -0.27
C ALA A 34 7.60 -4.47 -0.17
N CYS A 35 6.88 -4.62 0.94
CA CYS A 35 6.00 -5.78 1.18
C CYS A 35 4.55 -5.50 0.74
N ASP A 36 3.70 -6.53 0.72
CA ASP A 36 2.28 -6.43 0.36
C ASP A 36 1.40 -6.76 1.56
N SER A 37 0.58 -5.80 1.98
CA SER A 37 -0.38 -5.94 3.09
C SER A 37 0.21 -5.82 4.52
N MET A 38 1.26 -5.02 4.75
CA MET A 38 1.77 -4.77 6.11
C MET A 38 1.27 -3.43 6.67
N SER A 39 0.58 -3.46 7.81
CA SER A 39 0.02 -2.28 8.46
C SER A 39 1.00 -1.68 9.46
N ALA A 40 1.09 -0.36 9.49
CA ALA A 40 1.77 0.35 10.57
C ALA A 40 0.86 0.56 11.78
N HIS A 41 1.51 0.79 12.92
CA HIS A 41 0.89 1.57 13.97
C HIS A 41 1.93 2.29 14.81
N ASP A 42 1.65 3.55 15.11
CA ASP A 42 2.12 4.24 16.30
C ASP A 42 0.97 5.17 16.71
N ALA A 43 0.67 5.29 18.01
CA ALA A 43 -0.27 6.31 18.45
C ALA A 43 0.25 7.65 17.93
N PRO A 44 -0.57 8.51 17.30
CA PRO A 44 -0.14 9.88 17.06
C PRO A 44 0.21 10.48 18.43
N MET A 45 1.48 10.81 18.65
CA MET A 45 1.87 11.54 19.85
C MET A 45 1.07 12.85 19.84
N SER A 46 0.29 13.08 20.90
CA SER A 46 -0.22 14.42 21.18
C SER A 46 0.98 15.37 21.27
N LEU A 47 0.85 16.56 20.69
CA LEU A 47 1.86 17.64 20.76
C LEU A 47 2.31 17.98 22.19
N ASP A 48 1.58 17.52 23.21
CA ASP A 48 1.80 17.85 24.61
C ASP A 48 2.91 17.04 25.33
N GLY A 49 3.64 16.14 24.68
CA GLY A 49 4.83 15.50 25.28
C GLY A 49 4.58 14.66 26.56
N VAL A 50 3.33 14.48 27.00
CA VAL A 50 2.98 13.74 28.21
C VAL A 50 2.70 12.27 27.88
N ARG A 51 3.45 11.40 28.57
CA ARG A 51 3.39 9.93 28.58
C ARG A 51 1.98 9.36 28.87
N SER A 52 1.11 9.33 27.87
CA SER A 52 -0.06 8.45 27.90
C SER A 52 -0.15 7.67 26.59
N CYS A 53 0.70 6.63 26.46
CA CYS A 53 0.40 5.54 25.53
C CYS A 53 -0.88 4.86 26.02
N ARG A 54 -2.04 5.35 25.56
CA ARG A 54 -3.30 4.61 25.70
C ARG A 54 -3.13 3.28 24.97
N LYS A 55 -3.61 2.21 25.60
CA LYS A 55 -3.54 0.82 25.10
C LYS A 55 -4.32 0.68 23.80
N ILE A 56 -3.70 0.96 22.66
CA ILE A 56 -4.26 0.72 21.32
C ILE A 56 -4.25 -0.77 21.03
N LEU A 57 -5.18 -1.24 20.18
CA LEU A 57 -5.24 -2.62 19.69
C LEU A 57 -3.84 -3.12 19.33
N ASP A 58 -3.50 -4.32 19.81
CA ASP A 58 -2.29 -5.10 19.46
C ASP A 58 -2.38 -5.70 18.04
N GLY A 59 -3.10 -4.98 17.18
CA GLY A 59 -3.70 -5.40 15.93
C GLY A 59 -2.96 -5.05 14.67
N ARG A 60 -2.15 -4.02 14.82
CA ARG A 60 -1.44 -3.32 13.79
C ARG A 60 -0.02 -3.31 14.33
N LEU A 61 0.97 -3.72 13.55
CA LEU A 61 2.35 -3.90 14.04
C LEU A 61 2.80 -2.56 14.66
N THR A 62 2.83 -2.46 15.98
CA THR A 62 3.24 -1.21 16.60
C THR A 62 4.74 -1.09 16.40
N PHE A 63 5.17 -0.03 15.72
CA PHE A 63 6.58 0.28 15.56
C PHE A 63 7.18 0.88 16.85
N TYR A 64 6.36 1.11 17.86
CA TYR A 64 6.76 1.46 19.21
C TYR A 64 7.61 0.38 19.91
N PRO A 65 8.65 0.75 20.68
CA PRO A 65 9.36 -0.16 21.58
C PRO A 65 8.40 -0.75 22.62
N GLY A 66 8.23 -2.08 22.62
CA GLY A 66 7.35 -2.79 23.57
C GLY A 66 6.10 -3.41 22.97
N ASN A 67 6.00 -3.56 21.64
CA ASN A 67 5.03 -4.51 21.06
C ASN A 67 5.30 -5.91 21.65
N GLN A 68 4.34 -6.44 22.40
CA GLN A 68 4.49 -7.76 23.03
C GLN A 68 3.99 -8.89 22.12
N THR A 69 3.35 -8.58 21.00
CA THR A 69 2.61 -9.56 20.21
C THR A 69 3.49 -10.33 19.23
N VAL A 70 4.47 -9.69 18.61
CA VAL A 70 5.39 -10.34 17.66
C VAL A 70 6.75 -9.66 17.69
N ASP A 71 7.82 -10.46 17.65
CA ASP A 71 9.18 -9.96 17.55
C ASP A 71 9.57 -9.69 16.08
N LEU A 72 10.07 -8.49 15.82
CA LEU A 72 10.51 -7.99 14.51
C LEU A 72 11.93 -7.40 14.64
N PRO A 73 12.95 -8.25 14.86
CA PRO A 73 14.30 -7.80 15.20
C PRO A 73 14.93 -6.87 14.15
N PHE A 74 14.65 -7.05 12.86
CA PHE A 74 15.30 -6.27 11.80
C PHE A 74 14.63 -4.93 11.51
N ILE A 75 13.30 -4.88 11.59
CA ILE A 75 12.56 -3.63 11.66
C ILE A 75 13.02 -2.84 12.91
N ASN A 76 13.11 -3.49 14.08
CA ASN A 76 13.62 -2.84 15.29
C ASN A 76 15.08 -2.37 15.16
N PHE A 77 15.90 -3.08 14.39
CA PHE A 77 17.24 -2.66 14.03
C PHE A 77 17.22 -1.37 13.18
N MET A 78 16.38 -1.29 12.14
CA MET A 78 16.21 -0.07 11.35
C MET A 78 15.75 1.13 12.19
N LYS A 79 14.85 0.92 13.17
CA LYS A 79 14.43 2.01 14.08
C LYS A 79 15.59 2.55 14.92
N ARG A 80 16.46 1.66 15.41
CA ARG A 80 17.60 2.06 16.26
C ARG A 80 18.69 2.77 15.46
N HIS A 81 18.83 2.45 14.18
CA HIS A 81 19.91 2.94 13.31
C HIS A 81 19.40 3.81 12.16
N GLY A 82 18.21 4.39 12.31
CA GLY A 82 17.59 5.19 11.27
C GLY A 82 16.37 5.95 11.77
N THR A 83 15.57 6.40 10.81
CA THR A 83 14.38 7.23 11.01
C THR A 83 13.11 6.42 10.75
N VAL A 84 12.09 6.63 11.59
CA VAL A 84 10.74 6.06 11.44
C VAL A 84 9.75 7.18 11.15
N PHE A 85 8.91 7.00 10.14
CA PHE A 85 7.79 7.91 9.89
C PHE A 85 6.54 7.39 10.60
N LEU A 86 6.04 8.16 11.57
CA LEU A 86 4.88 7.76 12.38
C LEU A 86 3.56 7.84 11.61
N ASN A 87 3.50 8.68 10.57
CA ASN A 87 2.28 8.96 9.81
C ASN A 87 2.50 8.76 8.30
N ALA A 88 2.92 7.56 7.89
CA ALA A 88 3.08 7.19 6.49
C ALA A 88 1.83 6.49 5.92
N TYR A 89 1.29 7.01 4.82
CA TYR A 89 0.04 6.55 4.24
C TYR A 89 0.18 6.07 2.81
N THR A 90 -0.53 4.99 2.50
CA THR A 90 -0.73 4.59 1.11
C THR A 90 -1.55 5.64 0.36
N ASN A 91 -1.12 5.92 -0.86
CA ASN A 91 -1.83 6.72 -1.86
C ASN A 91 -3.06 6.00 -2.45
N SER A 92 -3.15 4.68 -2.31
CA SER A 92 -4.35 3.90 -2.63
C SER A 92 -4.31 2.55 -1.89
N PRO A 93 -5.36 2.15 -1.16
CA PRO A 93 -5.36 0.93 -0.33
C PRO A 93 -5.50 -0.38 -1.14
N ILE A 94 -4.74 -0.54 -2.23
CA ILE A 94 -4.68 -1.73 -3.07
C ILE A 94 -3.37 -1.77 -3.90
N CYS A 95 -2.88 -2.98 -4.21
CA CYS A 95 -1.55 -3.25 -4.76
C CYS A 95 -1.17 -2.35 -5.95
N CYS A 96 -1.85 -2.50 -7.10
CA CYS A 96 -1.36 -1.90 -8.35
C CYS A 96 -1.53 -0.39 -8.42
N PRO A 97 -2.69 0.19 -8.08
CA PRO A 97 -2.81 1.63 -7.91
C PRO A 97 -1.79 2.26 -6.94
N SER A 98 -1.51 1.60 -5.80
CA SER A 98 -0.51 2.10 -4.85
C SER A 98 0.88 2.15 -5.45
N ARG A 99 1.31 1.03 -6.04
CA ARG A 99 2.64 0.89 -6.63
C ARG A 99 2.75 1.76 -7.87
N ALA A 100 1.74 1.86 -8.73
CA ALA A 100 1.72 2.80 -9.85
C ALA A 100 2.01 4.23 -9.40
N ALA A 101 1.36 4.68 -8.34
CA ALA A 101 1.56 6.03 -7.81
C ALA A 101 2.91 6.19 -7.09
N MET A 102 3.42 5.16 -6.39
CA MET A 102 4.77 5.14 -5.81
C MET A 102 5.88 5.18 -6.88
N TRP A 103 5.69 4.48 -8.00
CA TRP A 103 6.68 4.35 -9.08
C TRP A 103 6.65 5.51 -10.08
N SER A 104 5.52 6.20 -10.23
CA SER A 104 5.36 7.39 -11.09
C SER A 104 5.49 8.72 -10.34
N GLY A 105 5.32 8.71 -9.02
CA GLY A 105 5.30 9.93 -8.19
C GLY A 105 4.04 10.76 -8.37
N LEU A 106 2.98 10.20 -8.97
CA LEU A 106 1.71 10.87 -9.26
C LEU A 106 0.55 10.15 -8.59
N PHE A 107 -0.47 10.90 -8.13
CA PHE A 107 -1.69 10.32 -7.58
C PHE A 107 -2.47 9.50 -8.62
N THR A 108 -3.31 8.59 -8.13
CA THR A 108 -4.07 7.62 -8.92
C THR A 108 -4.94 8.28 -10.00
N HIS A 109 -5.57 9.41 -9.70
CA HIS A 109 -6.37 10.13 -10.70
C HIS A 109 -5.55 10.76 -11.84
N LEU A 110 -4.25 10.98 -11.66
CA LEU A 110 -3.38 11.56 -12.68
C LEU A 110 -2.76 10.50 -13.60
N THR A 111 -2.51 9.31 -13.06
CA THR A 111 -2.00 8.16 -13.83
C THR A 111 -3.10 7.28 -14.36
N GLU A 112 -4.35 7.57 -14.00
CA GLU A 112 -5.50 6.75 -14.36
C GLU A 112 -5.36 5.29 -13.89
N SER A 113 -4.56 5.06 -12.84
CA SER A 113 -4.29 3.71 -12.32
C SER A 113 -5.37 3.28 -11.33
N TRP A 114 -6.62 3.15 -11.78
CA TRP A 114 -7.80 3.11 -10.90
C TRP A 114 -7.99 1.79 -10.14
N ASN A 115 -7.53 0.66 -10.68
CA ASN A 115 -7.78 -0.65 -10.10
C ASN A 115 -6.64 -1.62 -10.43
N ASN A 116 -6.72 -2.85 -9.94
CA ASN A 116 -5.63 -3.80 -10.12
C ASN A 116 -5.34 -4.18 -11.59
N PHE A 117 -6.27 -3.99 -12.51
CA PHE A 117 -6.02 -4.27 -13.92
C PHE A 117 -5.49 -3.07 -14.70
N LYS A 118 -5.96 -1.87 -14.36
CA LYS A 118 -5.51 -0.62 -14.97
C LYS A 118 -4.51 0.08 -14.06
N GLY A 119 -3.24 -0.12 -14.38
CA GLY A 119 -2.08 0.55 -13.78
C GLY A 119 -1.37 1.45 -14.80
N LEU A 120 -0.07 1.65 -14.61
CA LEU A 120 0.77 2.38 -15.56
C LEU A 120 0.84 1.64 -16.91
N ASP A 121 1.00 2.39 -17.99
CA ASP A 121 1.28 1.80 -19.29
C ASP A 121 2.69 1.15 -19.28
N PRO A 122 2.94 0.07 -20.05
CA PRO A 122 4.21 -0.66 -19.99
C PRO A 122 5.49 0.17 -20.21
N ASN A 123 5.40 1.28 -20.92
CA ASN A 123 6.53 2.17 -21.24
C ASN A 123 6.55 3.45 -20.38
N TYR A 124 5.79 3.48 -19.28
CA TYR A 124 5.75 4.65 -18.40
C TYR A 124 7.10 4.87 -17.72
N THR A 125 7.61 6.09 -17.75
CA THR A 125 8.89 6.43 -17.10
C THR A 125 8.75 6.51 -15.58
N THR A 126 9.48 5.67 -14.87
CA THR A 126 9.51 5.58 -13.40
C THR A 126 10.75 6.25 -12.81
N TRP A 127 10.80 6.37 -11.47
CA TRP A 127 12.00 6.88 -10.79
C TRP A 127 13.22 5.98 -11.05
N MET A 128 13.03 4.67 -11.24
CA MET A 128 14.14 3.73 -11.46
C MET A 128 14.74 3.93 -12.85
N ASP A 129 13.91 4.15 -13.88
CA ASP A 129 14.37 4.44 -15.24
C ASP A 129 15.17 5.75 -15.28
N LEU A 130 14.77 6.75 -14.49
CA LEU A 130 15.54 7.97 -14.33
C LEU A 130 16.86 7.72 -13.60
N MET A 131 16.89 6.95 -12.52
CA MET A 131 18.14 6.62 -11.84
C MET A 131 19.12 5.88 -12.78
N GLU A 132 18.64 4.92 -13.58
CA GLU A 132 19.43 4.22 -14.59
C GLU A 132 20.04 5.19 -15.60
N LYS A 133 19.21 6.07 -16.15
CA LYS A 133 19.63 7.12 -17.10
C LYS A 133 20.74 8.02 -16.53
N TYR A 134 20.75 8.24 -15.21
CA TYR A 134 21.75 9.06 -14.50
C TYR A 134 22.85 8.20 -13.83
N GLY A 135 23.08 6.99 -14.34
CA GLY A 135 24.26 6.19 -14.05
C GLY A 135 24.18 5.33 -12.80
N TYR A 136 22.98 5.09 -12.25
CA TYR A 136 22.80 4.01 -11.29
C TYR A 136 22.73 2.66 -12.01
N HIS A 137 23.32 1.64 -11.42
CA HIS A 137 23.00 0.26 -11.79
C HIS A 137 21.67 -0.13 -11.14
N THR A 138 20.68 -0.57 -11.92
CA THR A 138 19.34 -0.89 -11.39
C THR A 138 19.09 -2.39 -11.36
N GLN A 139 18.62 -2.91 -10.24
CA GLN A 139 18.22 -4.30 -10.09
C GLN A 139 16.85 -4.39 -9.41
N LYS A 140 16.03 -5.36 -9.83
CA LYS A 140 14.71 -5.61 -9.23
C LYS A 140 14.41 -7.10 -9.11
N TYR A 141 13.87 -7.52 -7.97
CA TYR A 141 13.38 -8.88 -7.74
C TYR A 141 11.99 -8.87 -7.09
N GLY A 142 11.23 -9.92 -7.36
CA GLY A 142 9.90 -10.11 -6.79
C GLY A 142 8.82 -9.21 -7.39
N LYS A 143 7.89 -8.77 -6.54
CA LYS A 143 6.61 -8.16 -6.95
C LYS A 143 6.75 -6.67 -7.31
N LEU A 144 6.51 -6.36 -8.58
CA LEU A 144 6.46 -4.98 -9.09
C LEU A 144 5.03 -4.42 -9.09
N ASP A 145 4.13 -5.14 -9.75
CA ASP A 145 2.67 -4.95 -9.72
C ASP A 145 2.23 -3.49 -9.89
N TYR A 146 2.85 -2.70 -10.79
CA TYR A 146 2.48 -1.30 -11.04
C TYR A 146 1.97 -1.02 -12.47
N THR A 147 2.03 -2.02 -13.37
CA THR A 147 1.64 -1.90 -14.78
C THR A 147 0.26 -2.50 -15.05
N SER A 148 -0.40 -1.98 -16.09
CA SER A 148 -1.66 -2.51 -16.61
C SER A 148 -1.52 -3.95 -17.15
N GLY A 149 -2.63 -4.69 -17.14
CA GLY A 149 -2.77 -5.96 -17.86
C GLY A 149 -2.70 -7.22 -17.00
N HIS A 150 -2.30 -7.09 -15.74
CA HIS A 150 -2.15 -8.21 -14.80
C HIS A 150 -3.42 -8.42 -13.94
N HIS A 151 -3.43 -9.45 -13.08
CA HIS A 151 -4.55 -9.87 -12.19
C HIS A 151 -5.72 -10.63 -12.83
N SER A 152 -6.48 -11.34 -11.98
CA SER A 152 -7.57 -12.23 -12.34
C SER A 152 -8.76 -11.52 -12.97
N VAL A 153 -9.51 -12.25 -13.81
CA VAL A 153 -10.78 -11.79 -14.38
C VAL A 153 -11.78 -11.41 -13.28
N SER A 154 -11.80 -12.12 -12.15
CA SER A 154 -12.68 -11.78 -11.03
C SER A 154 -12.48 -10.37 -10.51
N ASN A 155 -11.24 -9.96 -10.25
CA ASN A 155 -10.94 -8.61 -9.77
C ASN A 155 -11.37 -7.54 -10.80
N ARG A 156 -11.22 -7.84 -12.10
CA ARG A 156 -11.62 -6.94 -13.18
C ARG A 156 -13.13 -6.75 -13.20
N VAL A 157 -13.87 -7.85 -13.28
CA VAL A 157 -15.33 -7.80 -13.39
C VAL A 157 -15.93 -7.15 -12.14
N GLU A 158 -15.46 -7.49 -10.94
CA GLU A 158 -15.92 -6.85 -9.71
C GLU A 158 -15.64 -5.35 -9.65
N ALA A 159 -14.48 -4.90 -10.15
CA ALA A 159 -14.20 -3.47 -10.25
C ALA A 159 -15.11 -2.79 -11.28
N TRP A 160 -15.34 -3.43 -12.43
CA TRP A 160 -16.14 -2.84 -13.51
C TRP A 160 -17.65 -2.81 -13.20
N THR A 161 -18.17 -3.78 -12.45
CA THR A 161 -19.60 -3.88 -12.13
C THR A 161 -19.96 -3.32 -10.76
N ARG A 162 -19.05 -2.59 -10.12
CA ARG A 162 -19.27 -2.04 -8.77
C ARG A 162 -20.40 -1.01 -8.69
N ASP A 163 -20.77 -0.39 -9.81
CA ASP A 163 -21.85 0.58 -9.93
C ASP A 163 -23.19 -0.08 -10.36
N VAL A 164 -23.22 -1.41 -10.51
CA VAL A 164 -24.45 -2.15 -10.80
C VAL A 164 -25.23 -2.36 -9.50
N ASP A 165 -26.55 -2.21 -9.56
CA ASP A 165 -27.47 -2.39 -8.44
C ASP A 165 -27.69 -3.88 -8.10
N PHE A 166 -26.61 -4.53 -7.66
CA PHE A 166 -26.63 -5.83 -7.02
C PHE A 166 -25.53 -5.93 -5.98
N LEU A 167 -25.64 -6.95 -5.13
CA LEU A 167 -24.65 -7.24 -4.12
C LEU A 167 -24.22 -8.69 -4.26
N LEU A 168 -22.92 -8.90 -4.47
CA LEU A 168 -22.33 -10.21 -4.71
C LEU A 168 -21.31 -10.52 -3.63
N ARG A 169 -21.53 -11.63 -2.95
CA ARG A 169 -20.65 -12.06 -1.87
C ARG A 169 -19.54 -12.96 -2.41
N GLN A 170 -18.31 -12.69 -2.01
CA GLN A 170 -17.22 -13.66 -2.17
C GLN A 170 -17.60 -14.93 -1.40
N GLU A 171 -17.39 -16.10 -1.98
CA GLU A 171 -17.75 -17.34 -1.28
C GLU A 171 -16.88 -17.59 -0.07
N GLY A 172 -15.58 -17.41 -0.25
CA GLY A 172 -14.63 -17.63 0.80
C GLY A 172 -14.52 -16.49 1.80
N ARG A 173 -14.54 -16.84 3.09
CA ARG A 173 -14.19 -15.96 4.21
C ARG A 173 -12.68 -16.08 4.53
N PRO A 174 -12.07 -15.22 5.37
CA PRO A 174 -10.66 -15.36 5.71
C PRO A 174 -10.42 -16.65 6.49
N MET A 175 -9.37 -17.38 6.11
CA MET A 175 -8.99 -18.66 6.69
C MET A 175 -7.54 -18.65 7.16
N VAL A 176 -7.21 -19.56 8.07
CA VAL A 176 -5.83 -19.80 8.52
C VAL A 176 -5.40 -21.21 8.18
N LYS A 177 -4.13 -21.41 7.83
CA LYS A 177 -3.58 -22.73 7.52
C LYS A 177 -2.15 -22.85 8.02
N LEU A 178 -1.88 -23.88 8.82
CA LEU A 178 -0.52 -24.29 9.15
C LEU A 178 0.04 -25.17 8.03
N THR A 179 1.34 -25.01 7.75
CA THR A 179 2.08 -25.87 6.83
C THR A 179 3.44 -26.24 7.38
N GLY A 180 3.86 -27.48 7.10
CA GLY A 180 5.10 -28.05 7.63
C GLY A 180 5.12 -28.22 9.14
N ASP A 181 6.33 -28.35 9.68
CA ASP A 181 6.61 -28.52 11.10
C ASP A 181 7.33 -27.29 11.69
N ARG A 182 7.81 -27.41 12.93
CA ARG A 182 8.59 -26.37 13.63
C ARG A 182 9.97 -26.09 13.00
N LYS A 183 10.40 -26.87 12.01
CA LYS A 183 11.67 -26.66 11.28
C LYS A 183 11.43 -25.95 9.95
N ARG A 184 10.19 -25.84 9.48
CA ARG A 184 9.85 -25.13 8.24
C ARG A 184 9.91 -23.61 8.45
N VAL A 185 11.08 -23.03 8.24
CA VAL A 185 11.32 -21.58 8.28
C VAL A 185 10.88 -20.89 6.98
N ARG A 186 11.14 -21.50 5.82
CA ARG A 186 10.82 -20.90 4.53
C ARG A 186 9.42 -21.34 4.06
N VAL A 187 8.39 -20.60 4.48
CA VAL A 187 7.00 -20.92 4.10
C VAL A 187 6.70 -20.33 2.74
N MET A 188 7.03 -19.04 2.53
CA MET A 188 6.79 -18.35 1.27
C MET A 188 7.96 -18.50 0.30
N GLU A 189 8.04 -19.69 -0.29
CA GLU A 189 9.18 -20.11 -1.12
C GLU A 189 9.52 -19.11 -2.23
N LYS A 190 8.52 -18.53 -2.91
CA LYS A 190 8.76 -17.56 -3.99
C LYS A 190 9.42 -16.28 -3.48
N ASP A 191 9.01 -15.77 -2.32
CA ASP A 191 9.60 -14.57 -1.72
C ASP A 191 11.00 -14.87 -1.19
N TRP A 192 11.22 -16.04 -0.59
CA TRP A 192 12.56 -16.50 -0.22
C TRP A 192 13.49 -16.66 -1.43
N GLN A 193 13.02 -17.21 -2.55
CA GLN A 193 13.80 -17.31 -3.78
C GLN A 193 14.18 -15.93 -4.34
N ASN A 194 13.27 -14.95 -4.28
CA ASN A 194 13.59 -13.58 -4.70
C ASN A 194 14.57 -12.91 -3.74
N THR A 195 14.45 -13.18 -2.44
CA THR A 195 15.37 -12.70 -1.40
C THR A 195 16.76 -13.31 -1.61
N ASP A 196 16.86 -14.62 -1.86
CA ASP A 196 18.12 -15.31 -2.14
C ASP A 196 18.81 -14.74 -3.39
N LYS A 197 18.05 -14.44 -4.46
CA LYS A 197 18.58 -13.78 -5.66
C LYS A 197 19.13 -12.38 -5.35
N ALA A 198 18.40 -11.60 -4.55
CA ALA A 198 18.84 -10.27 -4.13
C ALA A 198 20.12 -10.34 -3.27
N VAL A 199 20.18 -11.27 -2.31
CA VAL A 199 21.36 -11.51 -1.46
C VAL A 199 22.55 -11.96 -2.30
N HIS A 200 22.35 -12.89 -3.23
CA HIS A 200 23.41 -13.37 -4.11
C HIS A 200 23.94 -12.24 -4.99
N TRP A 201 23.06 -11.45 -5.60
CA TRP A 201 23.44 -10.28 -6.39
C TRP A 201 24.25 -9.26 -5.57
N ILE A 202 23.84 -8.99 -4.32
CA ILE A 202 24.60 -8.12 -3.40
C ILE A 202 26.02 -8.68 -3.17
N LYS A 203 26.14 -9.98 -2.91
CA LYS A 203 27.41 -10.62 -2.52
C LYS A 203 28.38 -10.81 -3.69
N GLU A 204 27.88 -11.07 -4.89
CA GLU A 204 28.74 -11.43 -6.03
C GLU A 204 28.89 -10.30 -7.05
N GLU A 205 27.86 -9.48 -7.25
CA GLU A 205 27.84 -8.46 -8.30
C GLU A 205 27.99 -7.05 -7.74
N ALA A 206 27.20 -6.68 -6.73
CA ALA A 206 27.16 -5.31 -6.22
C ALA A 206 28.48 -4.84 -5.61
N ILE A 207 29.27 -5.75 -5.02
CA ILE A 207 30.60 -5.45 -4.46
C ILE A 207 31.62 -4.99 -5.51
N ASN A 208 31.41 -5.38 -6.77
CA ASN A 208 32.32 -5.09 -7.88
C ASN A 208 31.91 -3.83 -8.65
N LEU A 209 30.79 -3.20 -8.29
CA LEU A 209 30.31 -1.99 -8.95
C LEU A 209 31.13 -0.77 -8.50
N THR A 210 31.53 0.05 -9.47
CA THR A 210 32.18 1.34 -9.21
C THR A 210 31.16 2.49 -9.17
N GLN A 211 30.04 2.32 -9.86
CA GLN A 211 28.88 3.20 -9.84
C GLN A 211 27.92 2.83 -8.68
N PRO A 212 27.09 3.77 -8.19
CA PRO A 212 26.07 3.43 -7.21
C PRO A 212 24.99 2.53 -7.84
N PHE A 213 24.28 1.78 -6.99
CA PHE A 213 23.19 0.92 -7.44
C PHE A 213 21.88 1.24 -6.75
N VAL A 214 20.78 0.82 -7.36
CA VAL A 214 19.47 0.74 -6.72
C VAL A 214 18.92 -0.67 -6.87
N LEU A 215 18.53 -1.27 -5.74
CA LEU A 215 17.92 -2.57 -5.67
C LEU A 215 16.50 -2.44 -5.12
N TYR A 216 15.52 -2.91 -5.88
CA TYR A 216 14.14 -3.05 -5.41
C TYR A 216 13.82 -4.53 -5.12
N LEU A 217 13.36 -4.82 -3.91
CA LEU A 217 12.85 -6.14 -3.53
C LEU A 217 11.36 -6.02 -3.16
N GLY A 218 10.51 -6.54 -4.04
CA GLY A 218 9.07 -6.62 -3.80
C GLY A 218 8.68 -7.96 -3.19
N LEU A 219 8.18 -7.97 -1.96
CA LEU A 219 7.69 -9.17 -1.27
C LEU A 219 6.17 -9.27 -1.43
N ASN A 220 5.66 -10.49 -1.62
CA ASN A 220 4.22 -10.76 -1.58
C ASN A 220 3.72 -10.91 -0.15
N LEU A 221 4.54 -11.39 0.80
CA LEU A 221 4.18 -11.36 2.20
C LEU A 221 3.91 -9.92 2.69
N PRO A 222 3.07 -9.75 3.74
CA PRO A 222 2.21 -10.75 4.39
C PRO A 222 0.82 -10.96 3.73
N HIS A 223 0.67 -10.74 2.42
CA HIS A 223 -0.59 -10.94 1.68
C HIS A 223 -1.16 -12.37 1.84
N PRO A 224 -2.46 -12.52 2.17
CA PRO A 224 -3.09 -13.85 2.29
C PRO A 224 -3.36 -14.50 0.92
N TYR A 225 -3.01 -15.77 0.77
CA TYR A 225 -3.03 -16.47 -0.51
C TYR A 225 -4.43 -16.92 -0.94
N PRO A 226 -4.75 -16.95 -2.25
CA PRO A 226 -5.98 -17.58 -2.71
C PRO A 226 -6.00 -19.06 -2.31
N SER A 227 -7.10 -19.46 -1.67
CA SER A 227 -7.45 -20.84 -1.34
C SER A 227 -7.74 -21.70 -2.57
N PRO A 228 -7.92 -23.03 -2.42
CA PRO A 228 -8.07 -23.96 -3.54
C PRO A 228 -9.15 -23.54 -4.56
N TYR A 229 -8.92 -23.91 -5.83
CA TYR A 229 -9.80 -23.61 -6.96
C TYR A 229 -11.13 -24.40 -6.98
N MET A 230 -11.44 -25.19 -5.94
CA MET A 230 -12.68 -25.95 -5.78
C MET A 230 -13.02 -26.17 -4.28
N GLY A 231 -14.29 -26.45 -3.96
CA GLY A 231 -14.78 -26.80 -2.62
C GLY A 231 -15.45 -25.63 -1.87
N GLU A 232 -15.90 -25.87 -0.63
CA GLU A 232 -16.62 -24.89 0.21
C GLU A 232 -15.83 -23.60 0.51
N ASN A 233 -14.52 -23.60 0.23
CA ASN A 233 -13.59 -22.49 0.46
C ASN A 233 -13.14 -21.81 -0.84
N PHE A 234 -13.79 -22.07 -1.97
CA PHE A 234 -13.48 -21.43 -3.25
C PHE A 234 -13.49 -19.91 -3.12
N GLY A 235 -12.45 -19.25 -3.63
CA GLY A 235 -12.33 -17.79 -3.54
C GLY A 235 -11.97 -17.22 -2.16
N SER A 236 -11.69 -18.05 -1.13
CA SER A 236 -11.18 -17.55 0.16
C SER A 236 -9.74 -17.07 0.07
N SER A 237 -9.34 -16.26 1.04
CA SER A 237 -7.94 -15.89 1.26
C SER A 237 -7.43 -16.55 2.54
N THR A 238 -6.30 -17.24 2.45
CA THR A 238 -5.68 -18.01 3.52
C THR A 238 -4.43 -17.32 4.02
N PHE A 239 -4.43 -16.99 5.31
CA PHE A 239 -3.21 -16.68 6.05
C PHE A 239 -2.48 -17.99 6.33
N LEU A 240 -1.33 -18.16 5.67
CA LEU A 240 -0.56 -19.39 5.67
C LEU A 240 0.73 -19.16 6.46
N THR A 241 1.04 -20.03 7.42
CA THR A 241 2.30 -19.94 8.17
C THR A 241 2.74 -21.32 8.66
N SER A 242 3.90 -21.41 9.31
CA SER A 242 4.39 -22.63 9.96
C SER A 242 4.37 -22.49 11.49
N PRO A 243 4.40 -23.61 12.23
CA PRO A 243 4.58 -23.57 13.67
C PRO A 243 5.80 -22.75 14.12
N TYR A 244 6.88 -22.74 13.35
CA TYR A 244 8.10 -21.96 13.64
C TYR A 244 7.82 -20.46 13.77
N TRP A 245 7.06 -19.88 12.83
CA TRP A 245 6.73 -18.46 12.86
C TRP A 245 5.62 -18.15 13.85
N LEU A 246 4.65 -19.06 14.00
CA LEU A 246 3.56 -18.88 14.96
C LEU A 246 4.06 -18.85 16.41
N GLU A 247 5.13 -19.60 16.73
CA GLU A 247 5.79 -19.54 18.04
C GLU A 247 6.44 -18.19 18.36
N LYS A 248 6.69 -17.34 17.36
CA LYS A 248 7.19 -15.96 17.56
C LYS A 248 6.08 -14.97 17.88
N VAL A 249 4.83 -15.42 17.85
CA VAL A 249 3.66 -14.60 18.15
C VAL A 249 3.18 -14.92 19.57
N ALA A 250 3.17 -13.93 20.44
CA ALA A 250 2.56 -14.04 21.76
C ALA A 250 1.03 -14.04 21.62
N TYR A 251 0.47 -15.23 21.42
CA TYR A 251 -0.95 -15.43 21.12
C TYR A 251 -1.91 -14.76 22.12
N GLU A 252 -1.58 -14.80 23.40
CA GLU A 252 -2.38 -14.19 24.48
C GLU A 252 -2.31 -12.66 24.50
N ALA A 253 -1.30 -12.07 23.85
CA ALA A 253 -1.17 -10.64 23.68
C ALA A 253 -1.99 -10.10 22.50
N ILE A 254 -2.81 -10.93 21.83
CA ILE A 254 -3.70 -10.53 20.73
C ILE A 254 -5.12 -10.21 21.25
N LYS A 255 -5.52 -8.94 21.14
CA LYS A 255 -6.84 -8.34 21.31
C LYS A 255 -7.65 -8.61 20.08
N ILE A 256 -8.94 -8.74 20.37
CA ILE A 256 -9.99 -8.84 19.38
C ILE A 256 -10.46 -7.40 19.08
N PRO A 257 -10.47 -6.97 17.81
CA PRO A 257 -11.03 -5.68 17.42
C PRO A 257 -12.47 -5.52 17.91
N LYS A 258 -12.84 -4.30 18.29
CA LYS A 258 -14.23 -3.92 18.51
C LYS A 258 -14.88 -3.67 17.16
N TRP A 259 -16.16 -4.03 17.05
CA TRP A 259 -16.94 -3.84 15.84
C TRP A 259 -18.22 -3.08 16.15
N SER A 260 -18.55 -2.10 15.32
CA SER A 260 -19.89 -1.53 15.25
C SER A 260 -20.90 -2.61 14.85
N SER A 261 -22.16 -2.42 15.23
CA SER A 261 -23.23 -3.29 14.73
C SER A 261 -23.40 -3.12 13.23
N LEU A 262 -23.90 -4.15 12.53
CA LEU A 262 -24.10 -4.06 11.08
C LEU A 262 -25.06 -2.93 10.67
N SER A 263 -26.04 -2.61 11.52
CA SER A 263 -26.99 -1.51 11.30
C SER A 263 -26.39 -0.11 11.47
N GLU A 264 -25.28 0.01 12.20
CA GLU A 264 -24.56 1.28 12.42
C GLU A 264 -23.40 1.47 11.42
N MET A 265 -23.08 0.46 10.62
CA MET A 265 -22.03 0.57 9.62
C MET A 265 -22.41 1.58 8.56
N HIS A 266 -21.42 2.40 8.18
CA HIS A 266 -21.53 3.24 7.01
C HIS A 266 -21.81 2.38 5.77
N PRO A 267 -22.71 2.79 4.85
CA PRO A 267 -23.17 1.93 3.75
C PRO A 267 -22.04 1.39 2.85
N VAL A 268 -20.98 2.18 2.61
CA VAL A 268 -19.81 1.74 1.84
C VAL A 268 -19.00 0.68 2.60
N ASP A 269 -18.92 0.79 3.93
CA ASP A 269 -18.21 -0.18 4.76
C ASP A 269 -19.00 -1.48 4.90
N TYR A 270 -20.33 -1.38 5.03
CA TYR A 270 -21.21 -2.54 4.97
C TYR A 270 -21.07 -3.28 3.63
N TYR A 271 -21.05 -2.55 2.50
CA TYR A 271 -20.82 -3.14 1.18
C TYR A 271 -19.48 -3.90 1.14
N SER A 272 -18.40 -3.28 1.62
CA SER A 272 -17.08 -3.92 1.69
C SER A 272 -17.10 -5.18 2.57
N SER A 273 -17.63 -5.10 3.79
CA SER A 273 -17.75 -6.24 4.69
C SER A 273 -18.61 -7.36 4.11
N TYR A 274 -19.72 -7.04 3.46
CA TYR A 274 -20.61 -8.02 2.85
C TYR A 274 -19.93 -8.70 1.67
N THR A 275 -19.38 -7.93 0.72
CA THR A 275 -18.74 -8.49 -0.48
C THR A 275 -17.51 -9.32 -0.14
N LYS A 276 -16.83 -9.06 0.99
CA LYS A 276 -15.74 -9.89 1.54
C LYS A 276 -16.22 -11.04 2.43
N ASN A 277 -17.52 -11.32 2.51
CA ASN A 277 -18.09 -12.37 3.37
C ASN A 277 -17.71 -12.26 4.86
N CYS A 278 -17.70 -11.03 5.38
CA CYS A 278 -17.34 -10.70 6.75
C CYS A 278 -18.53 -10.26 7.63
N THR A 279 -19.75 -10.31 7.10
CA THR A 279 -20.98 -9.95 7.84
C THR A 279 -21.56 -11.11 8.65
N GLY A 280 -21.07 -12.34 8.44
CA GLY A 280 -21.43 -13.50 9.24
C GLY A 280 -20.84 -13.48 10.65
N GLU A 281 -21.15 -14.52 11.42
CA GLU A 281 -20.62 -14.70 12.76
C GLU A 281 -19.14 -15.13 12.73
N PHE A 282 -18.34 -14.51 13.60
CA PHE A 282 -16.96 -14.89 13.86
C PHE A 282 -16.77 -15.02 15.37
N THR A 283 -16.27 -16.17 15.80
CA THR A 283 -15.86 -16.36 17.18
C THR A 283 -14.61 -15.53 17.49
N LYS A 284 -14.42 -15.17 18.76
CA LYS A 284 -13.19 -14.51 19.22
C LYS A 284 -11.93 -15.31 18.87
N GLN A 285 -12.03 -16.65 18.92
CA GLN A 285 -10.93 -17.55 18.59
C GLN A 285 -10.56 -17.50 17.10
N GLU A 286 -11.55 -17.47 16.20
CA GLU A 286 -11.30 -17.32 14.76
C GLU A 286 -10.61 -15.98 14.45
N VAL A 287 -11.11 -14.89 15.02
CA VAL A 287 -10.50 -13.56 14.84
C VAL A 287 -9.06 -13.52 15.37
N ARG A 288 -8.83 -14.10 16.56
CA ARG A 288 -7.48 -14.18 17.13
C ARG A 288 -6.54 -15.00 16.27
N ASN A 289 -6.99 -16.13 15.75
CA ASN A 289 -6.20 -16.98 14.86
C ASN A 289 -5.81 -16.23 13.58
N ILE A 290 -6.75 -15.55 12.91
CA ILE A 290 -6.46 -14.77 11.70
C ILE A 290 -5.32 -13.77 11.97
N ARG A 291 -5.41 -13.05 13.08
CA ARG A 291 -4.39 -12.05 13.50
C ARG A 291 -3.05 -12.70 13.85
N ALA A 292 -3.07 -13.83 14.56
CA ALA A 292 -1.85 -14.56 14.91
C ALA A 292 -1.08 -15.01 13.66
N PHE A 293 -1.79 -15.52 12.65
CA PHE A 293 -1.17 -15.96 11.40
C PHE A 293 -0.67 -14.78 10.59
N TYR A 294 -1.42 -13.67 10.57
CA TYR A 294 -0.94 -12.42 9.98
C TYR A 294 0.37 -11.95 10.61
N TYR A 295 0.49 -11.93 11.94
CA TYR A 295 1.76 -11.55 12.59
C TYR A 295 2.90 -12.54 12.33
N ALA A 296 2.60 -13.84 12.28
CA ALA A 296 3.60 -14.84 11.92
C ALA A 296 4.16 -14.59 10.50
N MET A 297 3.29 -14.22 9.55
CA MET A 297 3.67 -13.81 8.20
C MET A 297 4.50 -12.51 8.19
N CYS A 298 4.19 -11.57 9.09
CA CYS A 298 4.99 -10.36 9.27
C CYS A 298 6.40 -10.67 9.82
N ALA A 299 6.53 -11.60 10.76
CA ALA A 299 7.82 -12.05 11.27
C ALA A 299 8.67 -12.74 10.18
N GLU A 300 8.04 -13.51 9.29
CA GLU A 300 8.73 -14.07 8.13
C GLU A 300 9.22 -12.97 7.16
N THR A 301 8.41 -11.92 6.94
CA THR A 301 8.79 -10.75 6.15
C THR A 301 10.01 -10.03 6.75
N ASP A 302 10.01 -9.84 8.08
CA ASP A 302 11.12 -9.22 8.82
C ASP A 302 12.42 -10.02 8.68
N ALA A 303 12.35 -11.35 8.69
CA ALA A 303 13.51 -12.19 8.46
C ALA A 303 14.11 -12.04 7.05
N MET A 304 13.27 -11.88 6.02
CA MET A 304 13.75 -11.61 4.65
C MET A 304 14.44 -10.24 4.56
N LEU A 305 13.90 -9.21 5.22
CA LEU A 305 14.57 -7.91 5.37
C LEU A 305 15.93 -8.09 6.06
N GLY A 306 15.99 -8.94 7.09
CA GLY A 306 17.21 -9.27 7.80
C GLY A 306 18.31 -9.89 6.94
N GLU A 307 17.97 -10.77 6.00
CA GLU A 307 18.93 -11.32 5.04
C GLU A 307 19.54 -10.23 4.15
N ILE A 308 18.73 -9.27 3.70
CA ILE A 308 19.21 -8.14 2.88
C ILE A 308 20.14 -7.24 3.68
N ILE A 309 19.75 -6.84 4.89
CA ILE A 309 20.58 -6.02 5.78
C ILE A 309 21.90 -6.75 6.11
N SER A 310 21.84 -8.06 6.39
CA SER A 310 23.02 -8.87 6.68
C SER A 310 23.95 -8.98 5.48
N ALA A 311 23.41 -9.20 4.27
CA ALA A 311 24.21 -9.23 3.04
C ALA A 311 24.96 -7.92 2.80
N LEU A 312 24.31 -6.77 2.98
CA LEU A 312 24.95 -5.46 2.89
C LEU A 312 26.02 -5.25 3.96
N ARG A 313 25.77 -5.72 5.19
CA ARG A 313 26.74 -5.61 6.30
C ARG A 313 27.97 -6.45 6.03
N ASP A 314 27.78 -7.71 5.67
CA ASP A 314 28.85 -8.71 5.51
C ASP A 314 29.77 -8.37 4.32
N THR A 315 29.25 -7.64 3.33
CA THR A 315 30.00 -7.11 2.18
C THR A 315 30.59 -5.71 2.40
N GLY A 316 30.33 -5.09 3.56
CA GLY A 316 30.74 -3.71 3.86
C GLY A 316 29.96 -2.61 3.11
N LEU A 317 28.94 -2.98 2.32
CA LEU A 317 28.12 -2.06 1.53
C LEU A 317 27.10 -1.27 2.38
N LEU A 318 26.74 -1.74 3.58
CA LEU A 318 25.72 -1.11 4.42
C LEU A 318 26.02 0.37 4.73
N LYS A 319 27.30 0.72 4.96
CA LYS A 319 27.72 2.11 5.25
C LYS A 319 27.56 3.07 4.07
N LYS A 320 27.38 2.55 2.85
CA LYS A 320 27.26 3.32 1.60
C LYS A 320 25.86 3.21 0.98
N THR A 321 24.92 2.57 1.68
CA THR A 321 23.60 2.21 1.14
C THR A 321 22.51 2.76 2.03
N ILE A 322 21.58 3.51 1.45
CA ILE A 322 20.31 3.86 2.11
C ILE A 322 19.35 2.67 1.97
N VAL A 323 18.84 2.17 3.08
CA VAL A 323 17.85 1.08 3.11
C VAL A 323 16.50 1.68 3.49
N ILE A 324 15.50 1.46 2.65
CA ILE A 324 14.12 1.90 2.84
C ILE A 324 13.23 0.66 2.96
N PHE A 325 12.41 0.59 4.00
CA PHE A 325 11.41 -0.46 4.20
C PHE A 325 10.00 0.15 4.24
N THR A 326 9.07 -0.42 3.46
CA THR A 326 7.68 0.04 3.39
C THR A 326 6.72 -1.08 3.01
N ALA A 327 5.41 -0.77 3.02
CA ALA A 327 4.36 -1.57 2.38
C ALA A 327 3.60 -0.75 1.33
N ASP A 328 3.00 -1.41 0.34
CA ASP A 328 2.10 -0.75 -0.62
C ASP A 328 0.74 -0.37 0.00
N HIS A 329 0.25 -1.16 0.94
CA HIS A 329 -0.92 -0.90 1.79
C HIS A 329 -0.89 -1.85 3.00
N GLY A 330 -1.85 -1.67 3.92
CA GLY A 330 -2.02 -2.53 5.09
C GLY A 330 -2.89 -3.77 4.85
N GLU A 331 -3.23 -4.41 5.96
CA GLU A 331 -4.17 -5.51 6.16
C GLU A 331 -5.05 -5.20 7.38
N LEU A 332 -6.37 -5.24 7.20
CA LEU A 332 -7.34 -4.94 8.25
C LEU A 332 -7.32 -5.99 9.36
N ALA A 333 -6.91 -7.23 9.07
CA ALA A 333 -6.74 -8.30 10.06
C ALA A 333 -7.95 -8.40 11.01
N MET A 334 -9.15 -8.38 10.43
CA MET A 334 -10.47 -8.41 11.08
C MET A 334 -10.91 -7.12 11.78
N GLU A 335 -10.23 -5.99 11.62
CA GLU A 335 -10.75 -4.69 12.05
C GLU A 335 -11.95 -4.26 11.19
N HIS A 336 -12.88 -3.52 11.79
CA HIS A 336 -14.12 -3.07 11.13
C HIS A 336 -14.94 -4.21 10.47
N ARG A 337 -14.85 -5.46 10.98
CA ARG A 337 -15.37 -6.68 10.31
C ARG A 337 -14.90 -6.79 8.87
N GLN A 338 -13.62 -6.60 8.62
CA GLN A 338 -13.02 -6.76 7.30
C GLN A 338 -11.65 -7.43 7.44
N PHE A 339 -11.34 -8.35 6.53
CA PHE A 339 -9.95 -8.70 6.22
C PHE A 339 -9.56 -8.03 4.92
N TYR A 340 -8.31 -8.21 4.52
CA TYR A 340 -7.71 -7.62 3.33
C TYR A 340 -7.54 -6.11 3.47
N LYS A 341 -7.50 -5.42 2.33
CA LYS A 341 -7.33 -3.97 2.19
C LYS A 341 -8.58 -3.34 1.60
N MET A 342 -8.47 -2.31 0.75
CA MET A 342 -9.59 -1.65 0.07
C MET A 342 -10.46 -0.80 1.02
N SER A 343 -9.86 -0.27 2.09
CA SER A 343 -10.49 0.67 3.00
C SER A 343 -9.55 1.84 3.33
N MET A 344 -10.13 2.96 3.78
CA MET A 344 -9.38 4.13 4.24
C MET A 344 -9.08 4.11 5.75
N TYR A 345 -9.53 3.08 6.47
CA TYR A 345 -9.15 2.86 7.86
C TYR A 345 -7.64 2.63 8.01
N GLU A 346 -7.07 2.94 9.17
CA GLU A 346 -5.63 2.83 9.49
C GLU A 346 -5.10 1.43 9.17
N GLY A 347 -5.83 0.37 9.51
CA GLY A 347 -5.44 -1.01 9.22
C GLY A 347 -5.21 -1.29 7.73
N SER A 348 -5.82 -0.53 6.82
CA SER A 348 -5.60 -0.68 5.37
C SER A 348 -4.72 0.42 4.76
N SER A 349 -4.70 1.61 5.35
CA SER A 349 -4.13 2.82 4.73
C SER A 349 -2.84 3.33 5.38
N HIS A 350 -2.59 3.02 6.65
CA HIS A 350 -1.39 3.39 7.38
C HIS A 350 -0.34 2.29 7.23
N VAL A 351 0.83 2.63 6.68
CA VAL A 351 1.87 1.67 6.26
C VAL A 351 3.20 1.95 6.93
N PRO A 352 4.07 0.94 7.16
CA PRO A 352 5.43 1.19 7.62
C PRO A 352 6.16 2.09 6.64
N LEU A 353 6.99 2.98 7.17
CA LEU A 353 8.06 3.62 6.41
C LEU A 353 9.25 3.87 7.33
N LEU A 354 10.32 3.12 7.09
CA LEU A 354 11.57 3.22 7.83
C LEU A 354 12.71 3.46 6.83
N VAL A 355 13.65 4.32 7.22
CA VAL A 355 14.84 4.64 6.42
C VAL A 355 16.06 4.57 7.30
N MET A 356 17.13 3.91 6.87
CA MET A 356 18.44 3.92 7.54
C MET A 356 19.56 4.06 6.53
N GLY A 357 20.75 4.48 6.96
CA GLY A 357 21.94 4.56 6.12
C GLY A 357 22.64 5.92 6.18
N PRO A 358 23.54 6.21 5.22
CA PRO A 358 24.36 7.41 5.27
C PRO A 358 23.52 8.69 5.16
N GLY A 359 23.74 9.62 6.10
CA GLY A 359 23.06 10.91 6.13
C GLY A 359 21.59 10.85 6.57
N VAL A 360 21.20 9.76 7.25
CA VAL A 360 19.90 9.58 7.90
C VAL A 360 20.11 9.59 9.42
N GLU A 361 19.33 10.37 10.15
CA GLU A 361 19.43 10.40 11.61
C GLU A 361 19.00 9.08 12.24
N GLU A 362 19.78 8.63 13.24
CA GLU A 362 19.48 7.44 14.02
C GLU A 362 18.49 7.74 15.15
N GLN A 363 17.60 6.79 15.46
CA GLN A 363 16.59 6.90 16.52
C GLN A 363 15.61 8.07 16.35
N GLN A 364 15.50 8.62 15.15
CA GLN A 364 14.58 9.72 14.85
C GLN A 364 13.16 9.19 14.60
N GLN A 365 12.17 9.87 15.14
CA GLN A 365 10.76 9.67 14.80
C GLN A 365 10.21 10.93 14.13
N VAL A 366 9.67 10.78 12.93
CA VAL A 366 9.11 11.88 12.14
C VAL A 366 7.60 11.86 12.25
N PRO A 367 6.97 12.86 12.89
CA PRO A 367 5.52 12.91 13.07
C PRO A 367 4.79 13.46 11.83
N ASN A 368 5.50 14.02 10.85
CA ASN A 368 4.90 14.57 9.63
C ASN A 368 4.09 13.50 8.89
N VAL A 369 2.94 13.92 8.33
CA VAL A 369 2.14 13.05 7.47
C VAL A 369 2.81 12.96 6.10
N VAL A 370 3.12 11.74 5.66
CA VAL A 370 3.83 11.44 4.42
C VAL A 370 3.09 10.37 3.62
N SER A 371 3.36 10.28 2.32
CA SER A 371 2.67 9.35 1.41
C SER A 371 3.65 8.57 0.56
N LEU A 372 3.26 7.38 0.09
CA LEU A 372 4.09 6.58 -0.81
C LEU A 372 4.44 7.30 -2.15
N VAL A 373 3.68 8.31 -2.57
CA VAL A 373 4.08 9.16 -3.72
C VAL A 373 5.35 9.96 -3.46
N ASP A 374 5.73 10.14 -2.19
CA ASP A 374 6.96 10.82 -1.77
C ASP A 374 8.23 9.99 -2.06
N ILE A 375 8.10 8.68 -2.29
CA ILE A 375 9.23 7.82 -2.63
C ILE A 375 9.89 8.29 -3.93
N TYR A 376 9.12 8.57 -4.98
CA TYR A 376 9.68 9.01 -6.27
C TYR A 376 10.63 10.21 -6.15
N PRO A 377 10.21 11.38 -5.63
CA PRO A 377 11.11 12.52 -5.49
C PRO A 377 12.24 12.25 -4.51
N THR A 378 12.03 11.40 -3.50
CA THR A 378 13.09 10.99 -2.56
C THR A 378 14.19 10.20 -3.28
N MET A 379 13.83 9.25 -4.15
CA MET A 379 14.79 8.46 -4.94
C MET A 379 15.62 9.35 -5.87
N LEU A 380 14.99 10.35 -6.49
CA LEU A 380 15.70 11.32 -7.32
C LEU A 380 16.62 12.23 -6.50
N ASP A 381 16.17 12.70 -5.34
CA ASP A 381 16.96 13.55 -4.44
C ASP A 381 18.20 12.81 -3.90
N ILE A 382 18.04 11.55 -3.50
CA ILE A 382 19.16 10.65 -3.14
C ILE A 382 20.19 10.56 -4.28
N ALA A 383 19.70 10.40 -5.51
CA ALA A 383 20.54 10.29 -6.71
C ALA A 383 21.08 11.64 -7.22
N ARG A 384 20.72 12.76 -6.57
CA ARG A 384 20.98 14.15 -7.00
C ARG A 384 20.49 14.43 -8.42
N ILE A 385 19.35 13.86 -8.78
CA ILE A 385 18.68 14.07 -10.07
C ILE A 385 17.67 15.20 -9.89
N PRO A 386 17.63 16.20 -10.81
CA PRO A 386 16.61 17.25 -10.76
C PRO A 386 15.19 16.68 -10.72
N VAL A 387 14.43 17.04 -9.69
CA VAL A 387 13.07 16.56 -9.45
C VAL A 387 12.08 17.28 -10.38
N PRO A 388 11.26 16.57 -11.17
CA PRO A 388 10.21 17.20 -11.98
C PRO A 388 9.21 18.00 -11.14
N GLN A 389 8.77 19.15 -11.65
CA GLN A 389 7.87 20.05 -10.91
C GLN A 389 6.44 19.52 -10.76
N ASN A 390 6.01 18.61 -11.64
CA ASN A 390 4.63 18.13 -11.75
C ASN A 390 4.34 16.88 -10.89
N LEU A 391 5.25 16.44 -10.02
CA LEU A 391 5.02 15.29 -9.15
C LEU A 391 3.95 15.59 -8.07
N SER A 392 3.28 14.55 -7.59
CA SER A 392 2.37 14.67 -6.43
C SER A 392 3.11 14.65 -5.10
N GLY A 393 4.23 13.92 -5.01
CA GLY A 393 5.02 13.78 -3.79
C GLY A 393 6.09 14.85 -3.57
N TYR A 394 6.66 14.87 -2.37
CA TYR A 394 7.77 15.71 -1.94
C TYR A 394 8.91 14.82 -1.43
N SER A 395 10.16 15.25 -1.59
CA SER A 395 11.30 14.49 -1.06
C SER A 395 11.22 14.36 0.47
N LEU A 396 11.59 13.19 0.98
CA LEU A 396 11.70 12.90 2.41
C LEU A 396 13.07 13.25 2.97
N ILE A 397 14.08 13.51 2.13
CA ILE A 397 15.45 13.80 2.57
C ILE A 397 15.54 14.94 3.60
N PRO A 398 14.79 16.05 3.47
CA PRO A 398 14.77 17.07 4.52
C PRO A 398 14.26 16.51 5.86
N LEU A 399 13.33 15.56 5.88
CA LEU A 399 12.82 15.01 7.13
C LEU A 399 13.78 13.99 7.79
N LEU A 400 14.83 13.57 7.09
CA LEU A 400 15.78 12.53 7.53
C LEU A 400 17.07 13.10 8.15
N ARG A 401 17.21 14.43 8.25
CA ARG A 401 18.43 15.14 8.69
C ARG A 401 18.12 16.14 9.80
N GLU A 402 19.05 16.35 10.74
CA GLU A 402 18.92 17.33 11.84
C GLU A 402 18.71 18.79 11.39
N LYS A 403 19.11 19.18 10.18
CA LYS A 403 19.19 20.59 9.73
C LYS A 403 18.25 20.99 8.59
N ALA A 404 16.99 20.62 8.68
CA ALA A 404 16.03 20.88 7.60
C ALA A 404 15.23 22.18 7.73
N GLU A 405 15.40 22.95 8.80
CA GLU A 405 14.57 24.15 9.02
C GLU A 405 14.78 25.26 7.98
N ASN A 406 15.85 25.21 7.16
CA ASN A 406 16.18 26.27 6.20
C ASN A 406 16.32 25.83 4.73
N GLU A 407 16.19 24.54 4.40
CA GLU A 407 16.22 24.09 2.99
C GLU A 407 14.78 24.05 2.43
N VAL A 408 14.37 25.16 1.83
CA VAL A 408 13.10 25.21 1.09
C VAL A 408 13.23 24.33 -0.14
N SER A 409 12.46 23.24 -0.20
CA SER A 409 12.33 22.44 -1.41
C SER A 409 12.03 23.37 -2.60
N PRO A 410 12.63 23.14 -3.79
CA PRO A 410 12.32 23.92 -4.99
C PRO A 410 10.82 23.96 -5.34
N ARG A 411 10.03 23.03 -4.76
CA ARG A 411 8.57 22.91 -4.92
C ARG A 411 7.76 23.65 -3.84
N GLY A 412 8.41 24.37 -2.93
CA GLY A 412 7.78 25.01 -1.78
C GLY A 412 7.63 24.08 -0.57
N PRO A 413 6.95 24.53 0.49
CA PRO A 413 6.81 23.76 1.72
C PRO A 413 5.97 22.49 1.50
N ARG A 414 6.38 21.38 2.12
CA ARG A 414 5.61 20.14 2.15
C ARG A 414 4.20 20.39 2.73
N PRO A 415 3.13 19.86 2.12
CA PRO A 415 1.79 19.95 2.68
C PRO A 415 1.69 19.20 4.02
N SER A 416 0.90 19.72 4.95
CA SER A 416 0.54 19.04 6.21
C SER A 416 -0.56 17.98 6.04
N TRP A 417 -0.79 17.52 4.81
CA TRP A 417 -1.86 16.61 4.43
C TRP A 417 -1.40 15.62 3.37
N VAL A 418 -2.06 14.46 3.33
CA VAL A 418 -1.90 13.46 2.27
C VAL A 418 -3.26 13.00 1.74
N LEU A 419 -3.24 12.50 0.51
CA LEU A 419 -4.41 11.99 -0.22
C LEU A 419 -4.26 10.48 -0.42
N SER A 420 -5.37 9.75 -0.23
CA SER A 420 -5.53 8.37 -0.69
C SER A 420 -6.80 8.23 -1.51
N GLU A 421 -6.75 7.48 -2.61
CA GLU A 421 -7.85 7.31 -3.56
C GLU A 421 -8.13 5.83 -3.80
N PHE A 422 -9.40 5.43 -3.94
CA PHE A 422 -9.74 4.04 -4.26
C PHE A 422 -10.96 3.91 -5.15
N HIS A 423 -10.82 3.12 -6.22
CA HIS A 423 -11.80 2.97 -7.30
C HIS A 423 -12.03 1.50 -7.73
N GLY A 424 -11.47 0.55 -6.99
CA GLY A 424 -11.41 -0.86 -7.37
C GLY A 424 -12.61 -1.70 -6.92
N CYS A 425 -12.37 -3.01 -6.80
CA CYS A 425 -13.34 -3.99 -6.30
C CYS A 425 -13.62 -3.84 -4.79
N ASN A 426 -14.66 -4.52 -4.30
CA ASN A 426 -15.11 -4.50 -2.90
C ASN A 426 -15.50 -3.12 -2.32
N VAL A 427 -15.73 -2.12 -3.17
CA VAL A 427 -16.40 -0.86 -2.82
C VAL A 427 -17.40 -0.50 -3.91
N ASN A 428 -18.54 0.08 -3.54
CA ASN A 428 -19.60 0.51 -4.46
C ASN A 428 -19.56 2.01 -4.77
N SER A 429 -18.51 2.70 -4.34
CA SER A 429 -18.32 4.13 -4.55
C SER A 429 -16.83 4.42 -4.70
N SER A 430 -16.49 5.46 -5.45
CA SER A 430 -15.13 6.00 -5.41
C SER A 430 -14.92 6.61 -4.03
N THR A 431 -13.79 6.34 -3.41
CA THR A 431 -13.50 6.74 -2.05
C THR A 431 -12.24 7.59 -2.03
N TYR A 432 -12.29 8.70 -1.31
CA TYR A 432 -11.20 9.66 -1.20
C TYR A 432 -10.95 9.96 0.27
N MET A 433 -9.69 9.88 0.70
CA MET A 433 -9.26 10.21 2.06
C MET A 433 -8.30 11.40 2.05
N LEU A 434 -8.60 12.40 2.87
CA LEU A 434 -7.66 13.46 3.23
C LEU A 434 -7.25 13.28 4.70
N ARG A 435 -5.96 13.06 4.94
CA ARG A 435 -5.39 12.89 6.28
C ARG A 435 -4.53 14.10 6.63
N THR A 436 -4.84 14.79 7.73
CA THR A 436 -4.08 15.97 8.20
C THR A 436 -4.17 16.16 9.72
N GLY A 437 -3.06 16.51 10.38
CA GLY A 437 -3.04 16.75 11.84
C GLY A 437 -3.55 15.55 12.63
N LYS A 438 -4.67 15.70 13.34
CA LYS A 438 -5.39 14.58 14.00
C LYS A 438 -6.59 14.04 13.21
N TRP A 439 -6.97 14.72 12.13
CA TRP A 439 -8.18 14.45 11.38
C TRP A 439 -7.92 13.49 10.23
N LYS A 440 -8.86 12.57 10.04
CA LYS A 440 -9.01 11.78 8.81
C LYS A 440 -10.41 12.02 8.26
N TYR A 441 -10.49 12.62 7.09
CA TYR A 441 -11.73 12.89 6.37
C TYR A 441 -11.86 11.94 5.18
N ILE A 442 -13.01 11.28 5.05
CA ILE A 442 -13.33 10.38 3.95
C ILE A 442 -14.61 10.87 3.27
N THR A 443 -14.56 11.00 1.94
CA THR A 443 -15.71 11.34 1.11
C THR A 443 -15.81 10.44 -0.10
N TYR A 444 -16.94 10.51 -0.78
CA TYR A 444 -17.38 9.50 -1.73
C TYR A 444 -17.94 10.12 -3.00
N SER A 445 -17.58 9.56 -4.15
CA SER A 445 -18.13 9.84 -5.48
C SER A 445 -18.41 11.32 -5.79
N ASP A 446 -19.65 11.79 -5.60
CA ASP A 446 -20.10 13.15 -5.92
C ASP A 446 -20.07 14.11 -4.71
N GLY A 447 -19.73 13.59 -3.53
CA GLY A 447 -19.61 14.31 -2.26
C GLY A 447 -20.93 14.59 -1.55
N HIS A 448 -22.05 14.05 -2.03
CA HIS A 448 -23.37 14.31 -1.42
C HIS A 448 -24.33 13.10 -1.43
N SER A 449 -24.20 12.16 -2.37
CA SER A 449 -25.04 10.95 -2.41
C SER A 449 -24.75 9.97 -1.27
N VAL A 450 -23.53 10.01 -0.74
CA VAL A 450 -23.10 9.23 0.41
C VAL A 450 -22.49 10.18 1.44
N LEU A 451 -22.95 10.08 2.69
CA LEU A 451 -22.46 10.95 3.77
C LEU A 451 -20.96 10.75 3.99
N PRO A 452 -20.20 11.83 4.30
CA PRO A 452 -18.79 11.69 4.60
C PRO A 452 -18.56 11.05 5.98
N GLN A 453 -17.34 10.56 6.19
CA GLN A 453 -16.85 10.14 7.50
C GLN A 453 -15.72 11.07 7.97
N LEU A 454 -15.70 11.40 9.26
CA LEU A 454 -14.64 12.17 9.89
C LEU A 454 -14.24 11.49 11.19
N PHE A 455 -12.94 11.24 11.36
CA PHE A 455 -12.37 10.63 12.57
C PHE A 455 -11.32 11.54 13.20
N ASP A 456 -11.33 11.63 14.53
CA ASP A 456 -10.26 12.22 15.34
C ASP A 456 -9.34 11.08 15.82
N LEU A 457 -8.24 10.85 15.12
CA LEU A 457 -7.33 9.72 15.40
C LEU A 457 -6.61 9.84 16.75
N SER A 458 -6.57 11.03 17.35
CA SER A 458 -5.99 11.21 18.68
C SER A 458 -6.94 10.72 19.80
N ALA A 459 -8.25 10.86 19.59
CA ALA A 459 -9.27 10.45 20.53
C ALA A 459 -9.80 9.03 20.24
N ASP A 460 -9.84 8.64 18.97
CA ASP A 460 -10.40 7.41 18.45
C ASP A 460 -9.46 6.77 17.40
N PRO A 461 -8.33 6.16 17.84
CA PRO A 461 -7.36 5.51 16.94
C PRO A 461 -7.93 4.26 16.25
N ASP A 462 -9.03 3.71 16.77
CA ASP A 462 -9.72 2.54 16.20
C ASP A 462 -10.78 2.95 15.17
N GLU A 463 -11.02 4.25 14.96
CA GLU A 463 -11.92 4.82 13.95
C GLU A 463 -13.36 4.26 14.02
N LEU A 464 -13.86 4.08 15.24
CA LEU A 464 -15.19 3.50 15.47
C LEU A 464 -16.30 4.54 15.51
N THR A 465 -15.95 5.82 15.69
CA THR A 465 -16.90 6.91 15.89
C THR A 465 -16.77 7.96 14.79
N ASN A 466 -17.70 7.94 13.83
CA ASN A 466 -17.81 9.01 12.84
C ASN A 466 -18.34 10.29 13.50
N VAL A 467 -17.50 11.34 13.56
CA VAL A 467 -17.83 12.63 14.17
C VAL A 467 -18.20 13.73 13.16
N ALA A 468 -18.45 13.37 11.89
CA ALA A 468 -18.74 14.34 10.82
C ALA A 468 -19.91 15.29 11.17
N ILE A 469 -21.00 14.74 11.72
CA ILE A 469 -22.19 15.53 12.11
C ILE A 469 -21.87 16.49 13.27
N LYS A 470 -20.96 16.10 14.17
CA LYS A 470 -20.55 16.92 15.33
C LYS A 470 -19.63 18.07 14.94
N PHE A 471 -18.86 17.92 13.86
CA PHE A 471 -17.88 18.92 13.42
C PHE A 471 -18.07 19.34 11.95
N PRO A 472 -19.23 19.91 11.58
CA PRO A 472 -19.55 20.24 10.18
C PRO A 472 -18.62 21.31 9.58
N VAL A 473 -18.12 22.23 10.40
CA VAL A 473 -17.14 23.25 9.96
C VAL A 473 -15.82 22.61 9.55
N ILE A 474 -15.37 21.59 10.30
CA ILE A 474 -14.15 20.84 9.97
C ILE A 474 -14.37 20.05 8.68
N VAL A 475 -15.51 19.36 8.54
CA VAL A 475 -15.89 18.66 7.31
C VAL A 475 -15.83 19.59 6.10
N HIS A 476 -16.48 20.76 6.18
CA HIS A 476 -16.49 21.73 5.08
C HIS A 476 -15.08 22.23 4.72
N SER A 477 -14.25 22.52 5.73
CA SER A 477 -12.87 22.97 5.52
C SER A 477 -12.02 21.89 4.84
N LEU A 478 -12.14 20.64 5.29
CA LEU A 478 -11.37 19.51 4.74
C LEU A 478 -11.87 19.13 3.34
N ASP A 479 -13.18 19.19 3.07
CA ASP A 479 -13.73 18.98 1.73
C ASP A 479 -13.26 20.05 0.75
N LYS A 480 -13.32 21.33 1.15
CA LYS A 480 -12.77 22.44 0.36
C LYS A 480 -11.28 22.23 0.07
N LYS A 481 -10.52 21.75 1.06
CA LYS A 481 -9.11 21.43 0.87
C LYS A 481 -8.91 20.28 -0.11
N LEU A 482 -9.66 19.19 0.03
CA LEU A 482 -9.59 18.04 -0.88
C LEU A 482 -9.94 18.45 -2.32
N ARG A 483 -10.99 19.24 -2.53
CA ARG A 483 -11.39 19.75 -3.85
C ARG A 483 -10.34 20.67 -4.50
N SER A 484 -9.48 21.31 -3.71
CA SER A 484 -8.33 22.06 -4.24
C SER A 484 -7.22 21.17 -4.82
N VAL A 485 -7.23 19.88 -4.48
CA VAL A 485 -6.22 18.89 -4.90
C VAL A 485 -6.78 18.01 -6.02
N VAL A 486 -8.04 17.56 -5.88
CA VAL A 486 -8.68 16.64 -6.82
C VAL A 486 -10.14 17.01 -7.06
N ASN A 487 -10.56 17.05 -8.32
CA ASN A 487 -11.98 17.14 -8.70
C ASN A 487 -12.59 15.73 -8.63
N TYR A 488 -12.82 15.26 -7.40
CA TYR A 488 -13.25 13.89 -7.15
C TYR A 488 -14.60 13.49 -7.80
N PRO A 489 -15.59 14.39 -8.00
CA PRO A 489 -16.78 14.04 -8.79
C PRO A 489 -16.44 13.73 -10.24
N LYS A 490 -15.60 14.56 -10.88
CA LYS A 490 -15.16 14.31 -12.26
C LYS A 490 -14.37 13.01 -12.38
N VAL A 491 -13.44 12.75 -11.45
CA VAL A 491 -12.66 11.51 -11.42
C VAL A 491 -13.59 10.30 -11.28
N SER A 492 -14.58 10.39 -10.39
CA SER A 492 -15.56 9.32 -10.18
C SER A 492 -16.39 9.03 -11.43
N SER A 493 -16.86 10.06 -12.14
CA SER A 493 -17.53 9.88 -13.43
C SER A 493 -16.61 9.26 -14.49
N SER A 494 -15.33 9.65 -14.54
CA SER A 494 -14.35 9.03 -15.45
C SER A 494 -14.10 7.55 -15.15
N VAL A 495 -14.06 7.18 -13.87
CA VAL A 495 -13.97 5.78 -13.42
C VAL A 495 -15.20 4.99 -13.87
N GLN A 496 -16.40 5.54 -13.68
CA GLN A 496 -17.66 4.88 -14.09
C GLN A 496 -17.70 4.64 -15.60
N GLU A 497 -17.32 5.63 -16.40
CA GLU A 497 -17.24 5.51 -17.85
C GLU A 497 -16.17 4.48 -18.29
N TYR A 498 -15.01 4.48 -17.64
CA TYR A 498 -13.97 3.47 -17.86
C TYR A 498 -14.51 2.06 -17.57
N ASN A 499 -15.07 1.85 -16.37
CA ASN A 499 -15.61 0.58 -15.92
C ASN A 499 -16.66 0.04 -16.88
N LYS A 500 -17.62 0.88 -17.26
CA LYS A 500 -18.69 0.52 -18.19
C LYS A 500 -18.17 0.13 -19.56
N ARG A 501 -17.26 0.92 -20.13
CA ARG A 501 -16.64 0.63 -21.44
C ARG A 501 -15.83 -0.66 -21.42
N GLN A 502 -15.03 -0.90 -20.37
CA GLN A 502 -14.26 -2.14 -20.25
C GLN A 502 -15.17 -3.35 -20.10
N PHE A 503 -16.22 -3.24 -19.28
CA PHE A 503 -17.19 -4.32 -19.13
C PHE A 503 -17.91 -4.64 -20.45
N ILE A 504 -18.34 -3.62 -21.21
CA ILE A 504 -18.95 -3.80 -22.53
C ILE A 504 -18.00 -4.55 -23.47
N SER A 505 -16.75 -4.08 -23.58
CA SER A 505 -15.75 -4.72 -24.44
C SER A 505 -15.49 -6.17 -24.04
N TRP A 506 -15.38 -6.43 -22.74
CA TRP A 506 -15.18 -7.79 -22.21
C TRP A 506 -16.40 -8.68 -22.46
N LYS A 507 -17.61 -8.20 -22.15
CA LYS A 507 -18.88 -8.92 -22.41
C LYS A 507 -19.04 -9.26 -23.90
N GLN A 508 -18.73 -8.31 -24.80
CA GLN A 508 -18.78 -8.55 -26.25
C GLN A 508 -17.79 -9.63 -26.71
N SER A 509 -16.57 -9.63 -26.16
CA SER A 509 -15.56 -10.65 -26.48
C SER A 509 -15.98 -12.07 -26.11
N LEU A 510 -16.88 -12.23 -25.12
CA LEU A 510 -17.39 -13.53 -24.67
C LEU A 510 -18.74 -13.90 -25.29
N GLY A 511 -19.45 -12.94 -25.91
CA GLY A 511 -20.79 -13.15 -26.45
C GLY A 511 -21.77 -13.67 -25.40
N GLN A 512 -22.53 -14.71 -25.74
CA GLN A 512 -23.49 -15.34 -24.83
C GLN A 512 -22.84 -16.09 -23.65
N ASN A 513 -21.52 -16.32 -23.69
CA ASN A 513 -20.82 -17.08 -22.66
C ASN A 513 -20.44 -16.23 -21.44
N TYR A 514 -20.62 -14.90 -21.46
CA TYR A 514 -20.17 -14.03 -20.37
C TYR A 514 -20.79 -14.40 -19.01
N SER A 515 -22.07 -14.78 -19.00
CA SER A 515 -22.78 -15.19 -17.78
C SER A 515 -22.21 -16.47 -17.19
N ASN A 516 -21.86 -17.44 -18.04
CA ASN A 516 -21.18 -18.67 -17.60
C ASN A 516 -19.80 -18.37 -17.02
N VAL A 517 -19.04 -17.45 -17.64
CA VAL A 517 -17.73 -17.03 -17.10
C VAL A 517 -17.91 -16.42 -15.72
N ILE A 518 -18.88 -15.52 -15.55
CA ILE A 518 -19.24 -14.93 -14.25
C ILE A 518 -19.60 -16.01 -13.22
N ALA A 519 -20.42 -16.98 -13.62
CA ALA A 519 -20.85 -18.10 -12.79
C ALA A 519 -19.73 -19.09 -12.43
N ASN A 520 -18.47 -18.79 -12.78
CA ASN A 520 -17.28 -19.53 -12.35
C ASN A 520 -16.24 -18.62 -11.68
N LEU A 521 -16.57 -17.34 -11.43
CA LEU A 521 -15.76 -16.44 -10.62
C LEU A 521 -16.07 -16.62 -9.13
N ARG A 522 -15.36 -15.92 -8.23
CA ARG A 522 -15.44 -16.11 -6.76
C ARG A 522 -16.79 -15.71 -6.11
N TRP A 523 -17.80 -15.42 -6.91
CA TRP A 523 -19.14 -14.91 -6.58
C TRP A 523 -20.25 -15.79 -7.19
N HIS A 524 -19.91 -17.02 -7.59
CA HIS A 524 -20.77 -17.84 -8.42
C HIS A 524 -22.03 -18.31 -7.70
N GLN A 525 -22.00 -18.56 -6.39
CA GLN A 525 -23.18 -19.07 -5.68
C GLN A 525 -24.38 -18.13 -5.74
N ASP A 526 -24.19 -16.83 -5.56
CA ASP A 526 -25.27 -15.85 -5.63
C ASP A 526 -25.78 -15.75 -7.07
N TRP A 527 -24.86 -15.72 -8.05
CA TRP A 527 -25.18 -15.66 -9.47
C TRP A 527 -25.94 -16.90 -9.97
N LEU A 528 -25.52 -18.11 -9.58
CA LEU A 528 -26.14 -19.37 -10.00
C LEU A 528 -27.56 -19.55 -9.48
N LYS A 529 -27.90 -18.97 -8.32
CA LYS A 529 -29.25 -19.03 -7.75
C LYS A 529 -30.25 -18.21 -8.56
N GLU A 530 -29.86 -17.02 -9.02
CA GLU A 530 -30.76 -16.08 -9.70
C GLU A 530 -30.09 -15.41 -10.91
N PRO A 531 -29.57 -16.14 -11.93
CA PRO A 531 -28.73 -15.55 -12.98
C PRO A 531 -29.44 -14.44 -13.75
N LYS A 532 -30.72 -14.65 -14.09
CA LYS A 532 -31.55 -13.65 -14.79
C LYS A 532 -31.71 -12.34 -14.03
N LYS A 533 -31.73 -12.38 -12.69
CA LYS A 533 -31.83 -11.16 -11.85
C LYS A 533 -30.60 -10.28 -12.05
N TYR A 534 -29.41 -10.86 -12.00
CA TYR A 534 -28.16 -10.11 -12.18
C TYR A 534 -27.95 -9.70 -13.64
N GLU A 535 -28.26 -10.57 -14.60
CA GLU A 535 -28.23 -10.21 -16.03
C GLU A 535 -29.13 -9.02 -16.33
N ASN A 536 -30.37 -9.01 -15.81
CA ASN A 536 -31.28 -7.87 -15.95
C ASN A 536 -30.75 -6.59 -15.30
N ALA A 537 -30.10 -6.70 -14.13
CA ALA A 537 -29.48 -5.55 -13.47
C ALA A 537 -28.31 -4.98 -14.30
N ILE A 538 -27.47 -5.84 -14.89
CA ILE A 538 -26.42 -5.44 -15.83
C ILE A 538 -27.04 -4.75 -17.06
N ASP A 539 -28.05 -5.34 -17.68
CA ASP A 539 -28.69 -4.77 -18.87
C ASP A 539 -29.34 -3.42 -18.57
N LYS A 540 -29.95 -3.26 -17.40
CA LYS A 540 -30.49 -1.97 -16.92
C LYS A 540 -29.36 -0.94 -16.75
N TRP A 541 -28.28 -1.29 -16.07
CA TRP A 541 -27.12 -0.42 -15.87
C TRP A 541 -26.46 -0.02 -17.20
N LEU A 542 -26.34 -0.96 -18.15
CA LEU A 542 -25.77 -0.68 -19.46
C LEU A 542 -26.61 0.32 -20.27
N ARG A 543 -27.93 0.35 -20.09
CA ARG A 543 -28.84 1.31 -20.76
C ARG A 543 -28.86 2.71 -20.14
N GLN A 544 -28.42 2.86 -18.89
CA GLN A 544 -28.34 4.19 -18.25
C GLN A 544 -27.26 5.03 -18.93
N ARG A 545 -27.47 6.34 -19.08
CA ARG A 545 -26.39 7.26 -19.49
C ARG A 545 -25.52 7.52 -18.25
N VAL A 546 -24.19 7.50 -18.44
CA VAL A 546 -23.21 7.86 -17.40
C VAL A 546 -23.22 9.37 -17.21
#